data_AF-A0A949Q7Y5-F1
#
_entry.id   AF-A0A949Q7Y5-F1
#
_cell.length_a   1.000
_cell.length_b   1.000
_cell.length_c   1.000
_cell.angle_alpha   90.00
_cell.angle_beta   90.00
_cell.angle_gamma   90.00
#
_symmetry.space_group_name_H-M   'P 1'
#
loop_
_entity.id
_entity.type
_entity.pdbx_description
1 polymer ?
#
loop_
_entity_poly.entity_id
_entity_poly.type
_entity_poly.pdbx_seq_one_letter_code
_entity_poly.pdbx_strand_id
1 'polypeptide(L)'
;LHVPFVDALTTMLDETIPLPTNEWTQWGNPKESKEAYEYILSYSPYDNLTAKDYPAMLVTTGLWDSQVQYYEPAKFVARLRRLRTDANPFL
;
A
#
# COMPACT_ATOMS: atom_id res chain seq x y z
N LEU A 1 6.00 7.65 -8.47
CA LEU A 1 6.20 6.79 -7.29
C LEU A 1 7.12 5.65 -7.69
N HIS A 2 8.27 5.51 -7.02
CA HIS A 2 9.24 4.46 -7.30
C HIS A 2 9.11 3.38 -6.23
N VAL A 3 8.59 2.21 -6.61
CA VAL A 3 8.37 1.04 -5.74
C VAL A 3 7.65 1.40 -4.42
N PRO A 4 6.42 1.94 -4.49
CA PRO A 4 5.79 2.51 -3.31
C PRO A 4 5.18 1.45 -2.39
N PHE A 5 5.47 1.54 -1.09
CA PHE A 5 4.79 0.82 -0.03
C PHE A 5 3.40 1.43 0.19
N VAL A 6 2.35 0.75 -0.26
CA VAL A 6 0.99 1.31 -0.36
C VAL A 6 -0.05 0.45 0.33
N ASP A 7 0.24 -0.82 0.58
CA ASP A 7 -0.66 -1.78 1.22
C ASP A 7 -0.17 -2.10 2.64
N ALA A 8 0.07 -1.03 3.43
CA ALA A 8 0.77 -1.11 4.70
C ALA A 8 0.10 -2.06 5.70
N LEU A 9 -1.24 -2.02 5.77
CA LEU A 9 -1.98 -2.87 6.71
C LEU A 9 -1.90 -4.35 6.33
N THR A 10 -2.13 -4.67 5.06
CA THR A 10 -2.11 -6.06 4.58
C THR A 10 -0.70 -6.64 4.71
N THR A 11 0.33 -5.89 4.32
CA THR A 11 1.72 -6.34 4.40
C THR A 11 2.17 -6.55 5.85
N MET A 12 1.73 -5.69 6.78
CA MET A 12 2.09 -5.82 8.21
C MET A 12 1.33 -6.93 8.95
N LEU A 13 0.25 -7.46 8.37
CA LEU A 13 -0.50 -8.62 8.86
C LEU A 13 0.05 -9.97 8.36
N ASP A 14 0.86 -9.96 7.29
CA ASP A 14 1.38 -11.17 6.65
C ASP A 14 2.81 -11.49 7.11
N GLU A 15 2.94 -12.47 8.00
CA GLU A 15 4.21 -12.93 8.57
C GLU A 15 5.09 -13.71 7.57
N THR A 16 4.57 -14.06 6.39
CA THR A 16 5.32 -14.80 5.36
C THR A 16 6.21 -13.91 4.50
N ILE A 17 6.00 -12.59 4.58
CA ILE A 17 6.83 -11.58 3.91
C ILE A 17 8.11 -11.39 4.75
N PRO A 18 9.31 -11.24 4.16
CA PRO A 18 10.58 -11.27 4.90
C PRO A 18 10.90 -10.05 5.79
N LEU A 19 10.17 -8.95 5.66
CA LEU A 19 10.46 -7.66 6.33
C LEU A 19 9.56 -7.24 7.52
N PRO A 20 8.29 -7.69 7.69
CA PRO A 20 7.38 -7.16 8.71
C PRO A 20 7.85 -7.35 10.15
N THR A 21 8.58 -8.42 10.46
CA THR A 21 9.04 -8.72 11.83
C THR A 21 10.03 -7.68 12.37
N ASN A 22 10.88 -7.10 11.51
CA ASN A 22 11.76 -6.00 11.90
C ASN A 22 11.00 -4.66 11.95
N GLU A 23 9.99 -4.49 11.10
CA GLU A 23 9.21 -3.25 10.96
C GLU A 23 8.13 -3.07 12.04
N TRP A 24 7.68 -4.13 12.72
CA TRP A 24 6.76 -4.03 13.86
C TRP A 24 7.31 -3.17 15.00
N THR A 25 8.63 -3.09 15.17
CA THR A 25 9.23 -2.19 16.17
C THR A 25 9.10 -0.72 15.80
N GLN A 26 8.92 -0.40 14.51
CA GLN A 26 8.82 0.98 14.02
C GLN A 26 7.37 1.45 13.90
N TRP A 27 6.46 0.59 13.45
CA TRP A 27 5.07 0.96 13.16
C TRP A 27 4.05 0.37 14.14
N GLY A 28 4.44 -0.65 14.90
CA GLY A 28 3.54 -1.45 15.74
C GLY A 28 3.08 -2.74 15.04
N ASN A 29 2.58 -3.68 15.84
CA ASN A 29 2.05 -4.94 15.36
C ASN A 29 0.51 -4.88 15.28
N PRO A 30 -0.08 -4.73 14.07
CA PRO A 30 -1.54 -4.66 13.90
C PRO A 30 -2.26 -5.97 14.24
N LYS A 31 -1.53 -7.09 14.39
CA LYS A 31 -2.07 -8.39 14.80
C LYS A 31 -2.28 -8.49 16.30
N GLU A 32 -1.49 -7.77 17.09
CA GLU A 32 -1.49 -7.84 18.56
C GLU A 32 -2.10 -6.61 19.24
N SER A 33 -2.16 -5.46 18.55
CA SER A 33 -2.78 -4.23 19.06
C SER A 33 -3.83 -3.69 18.09
N LYS A 34 -5.04 -3.52 18.60
CA LYS A 34 -6.16 -2.89 17.86
C LYS A 34 -5.85 -1.42 17.59
N GLU A 35 -5.16 -0.76 18.50
CA GLU A 35 -4.73 0.63 18.37
C GLU A 35 -3.71 0.75 17.23
N ALA A 36 -2.74 -0.16 17.14
CA ALA A 36 -1.80 -0.21 16.02
C ALA A 36 -2.51 -0.50 14.70
N TYR A 37 -3.48 -1.43 14.69
CA TYR A 37 -4.32 -1.71 13.52
C TYR A 37 -5.06 -0.47 13.03
N GLU A 38 -5.77 0.23 13.91
CA GLU A 38 -6.55 1.42 13.56
C GLU A 38 -5.64 2.58 13.12
N TYR A 39 -4.48 2.72 13.77
CA TYR A 39 -3.50 3.74 13.41
C TYR A 39 -2.91 3.49 12.02
N ILE A 40 -2.47 2.27 11.72
CA ILE A 40 -1.94 1.88 10.39
C ILE A 40 -3.03 2.02 9.32
N LEU A 41 -4.26 1.57 9.62
CA LEU A 41 -5.40 1.71 8.72
C LEU A 41 -5.70 3.18 8.40
N SER A 42 -5.54 4.10 9.36
CA SER A 42 -5.87 5.52 9.17
C SER A 42 -5.05 6.20 8.07
N TYR A 43 -3.84 5.71 7.76
CA TYR A 43 -2.96 6.30 6.76
C TYR A 43 -2.62 5.35 5.59
N SER A 44 -2.96 4.07 5.67
CA SER A 44 -2.68 3.09 4.60
C SER A 44 -3.21 3.58 3.24
N PRO A 45 -2.34 3.86 2.25
CA PRO A 45 -2.76 4.46 0.98
C PRO A 45 -3.79 3.62 0.22
N TYR A 46 -3.61 2.30 0.19
CA TYR A 46 -4.50 1.38 -0.53
C TYR A 46 -5.89 1.31 0.09
N ASP A 47 -5.99 1.32 1.43
CA ASP A 47 -7.25 1.21 2.15
C ASP A 47 -8.07 2.50 2.11
N ASN A 48 -7.39 3.65 2.09
CA ASN A 48 -8.02 4.98 2.08
C ASN A 48 -8.35 5.50 0.67
N LEU A 49 -8.24 4.66 -0.37
CA LEU A 49 -8.69 5.03 -1.71
C LEU A 49 -10.20 5.23 -1.77
N THR A 50 -10.60 6.41 -2.22
CA THR A 50 -12.00 6.86 -2.35
C THR A 50 -12.30 7.27 -3.78
N ALA A 51 -13.59 7.39 -4.13
CA ALA A 51 -13.99 7.90 -5.43
C ALA A 51 -13.80 9.42 -5.49
N LYS A 52 -12.79 9.87 -6.22
CA LYS A 52 -12.42 11.28 -6.39
C LYS A 52 -11.48 11.46 -7.58
N ASP A 53 -11.17 12.71 -7.88
CA ASP A 53 -10.14 13.03 -8.86
C ASP A 53 -8.75 12.82 -8.25
N TYR A 54 -7.89 12.17 -9.02
CA TYR A 54 -6.50 11.88 -8.72
C TYR A 54 -5.60 12.52 -9.78
N PRO A 55 -4.43 13.05 -9.40
CA PRO A 55 -3.50 13.62 -10.37
C PRO A 55 -2.94 12.54 -11.30
N ALA A 56 -2.44 12.95 -12.47
CA ALA A 56 -1.64 12.07 -13.32
C ALA A 56 -0.43 11.54 -12.54
N MET A 57 -0.23 10.22 -12.55
CA MET A 57 0.84 9.57 -11.78
C MET A 57 1.54 8.51 -12.60
N LEU A 58 2.86 8.44 -12.45
CA LEU A 58 3.70 7.33 -12.90
C LEU A 58 4.04 6.45 -11.69
N VAL A 59 3.71 5.17 -11.73
CA VAL A 59 3.97 4.18 -10.69
C VAL A 59 4.87 3.09 -11.27
N THR A 60 6.11 3.01 -10.76
CA THR A 60 7.07 1.99 -11.19
C THR A 60 7.22 0.92 -10.12
N THR A 61 7.45 -0.32 -10.55
CA THR A 61 7.71 -1.47 -9.66
C THR A 61 8.69 -2.43 -10.33
N GLY A 62 9.39 -3.24 -9.53
CA GLY A 62 10.25 -4.34 -10.02
C GLY A 62 9.62 -5.70 -9.74
N LEU A 63 9.71 -6.66 -10.68
CA LEU A 63 9.17 -8.01 -10.49
C LEU A 63 9.90 -8.79 -9.38
N TRP A 64 11.21 -8.56 -9.26
CA TRP A 64 12.10 -9.21 -8.29
C TRP A 64 12.59 -8.23 -7.21
N ASP A 65 11.77 -7.23 -6.90
CA ASP A 65 12.10 -6.26 -5.86
C ASP A 65 12.03 -6.92 -4.47
N SER A 66 13.11 -6.80 -3.71
CA SER A 66 13.26 -7.41 -2.37
C SER A 66 12.77 -6.50 -1.24
N GLN A 67 12.43 -5.24 -1.53
CA GLN A 67 11.98 -4.26 -0.53
C GLN A 67 10.46 -4.16 -0.51
N VAL A 68 9.82 -4.01 -1.66
CA VAL A 68 8.35 -3.95 -1.76
C VAL A 68 7.89 -4.89 -2.85
N GLN A 69 6.93 -5.73 -2.51
CA GLN A 69 6.45 -6.73 -3.45
C GLN A 69 5.67 -6.09 -4.59
N TYR A 70 5.92 -6.55 -5.83
CA TYR A 70 5.36 -5.94 -7.04
C TYR A 70 3.84 -5.85 -7.09
N TYR A 71 3.15 -6.74 -6.35
CA TYR A 71 1.70 -6.79 -6.33
C TYR A 71 1.09 -5.60 -5.56
N GLU A 72 1.82 -4.96 -4.64
CA GLU A 72 1.32 -3.78 -3.92
C GLU A 72 1.00 -2.62 -4.87
N PRO A 73 1.97 -2.09 -5.66
CA PRO A 73 1.69 -1.03 -6.62
C PRO A 73 0.73 -1.48 -7.72
N ALA A 74 0.75 -2.75 -8.12
CA ALA A 74 -0.19 -3.27 -9.12
C ALA A 74 -1.65 -3.23 -8.62
N LYS A 75 -1.92 -3.70 -7.40
CA LYS A 75 -3.25 -3.61 -6.76
C LYS A 75 -3.68 -2.16 -6.59
N PHE A 76 -2.76 -1.29 -6.19
CA PHE A 76 -3.01 0.13 -6.00
C PHE A 76 -3.44 0.83 -7.30
N VAL A 77 -2.70 0.66 -8.40
CA VAL A 77 -3.06 1.22 -9.70
C VAL A 77 -4.39 0.65 -10.21
N ALA A 78 -4.63 -0.65 -10.02
CA ALA A 78 -5.90 -1.28 -10.40
C ALA A 78 -7.10 -0.67 -9.66
N ARG A 79 -6.98 -0.47 -8.34
CA ARG A 79 -8.02 0.14 -7.51
C ARG A 79 -8.21 1.63 -7.82
N LEU A 80 -7.14 2.39 -8.07
CA LEU A 80 -7.21 3.77 -8.54
C LEU A 80 -7.97 3.91 -9.86
N ARG A 81 -7.67 3.06 -10.85
CA ARG A 81 -8.37 3.05 -12.15
C ARG A 81 -9.87 2.78 -12.01
N ARG A 82 -10.27 1.99 -11.02
CA ARG A 82 -11.67 1.70 -10.71
C ARG A 82 -12.38 2.85 -10.00
N LEU A 83 -11.68 3.59 -9.15
CA LEU A 83 -12.28 4.61 -8.28
C LEU A 83 -12.19 6.04 -8.81
N ARG A 84 -11.22 6.35 -9.68
CA ARG A 84 -11.07 7.70 -10.23
C ARG A 84 -12.36 8.20 -10.88
N THR A 85 -12.64 9.48 -10.70
CA THR A 85 -13.75 10.18 -11.38
C THR A 85 -13.27 11.01 -12.57
N ASP A 86 -11.96 11.12 -12.75
CA ASP A 86 -11.29 11.83 -13.85
C ASP A 86 -10.81 10.90 -14.98
N ALA A 87 -10.16 11.50 -15.99
CA ALA A 87 -9.53 10.82 -17.12
C ALA A 87 -7.99 10.93 -17.13
N ASN A 88 -7.36 11.33 -16.01
CA ASN A 88 -5.93 11.52 -15.91
C ASN A 88 -5.16 10.20 -16.11
N PRO A 89 -4.00 10.22 -16.78
CA PRO A 89 -3.24 8.99 -17.03
C PRO A 89 -2.58 8.45 -15.75
N PHE A 90 -2.68 7.13 -15.57
CA PHE A 90 -1.87 6.37 -14.62
C PHE A 90 -0.95 5.43 -15.42
N LEU A 91 0.35 5.74 -15.39
CA LEU A 91 1.40 5.05 -16.13
C LEU A 91 2.18 4.10 -15.23
#